data_AF-A0A2V7AWV9-F1
#
_entry.id   AF-A0A2V7AWV9-F1
#
_cell.length_a   1.000
_cell.length_b   1.000
_cell.length_c   1.000
_cell.angle_alpha   90.00
_cell.angle_beta   90.00
_cell.angle_gamma   90.00
#
_symmetry.space_group_name_H-M   'P 1'
#
loop_
_entity.id
_entity.type
_entity.pdbx_description
1 polymer ?
#
loop_
_entity_poly.entity_id
_entity_poly.type
_entity_poly.pdbx_seq_one_letter_code
_entity_poly.pdbx_strand_id
1 'polypeptide(L)' 'MTVYRALDDSIHHARCGQRIALQGRRGSVGPEMELDFYCFACAESVTLPLCVLARIPVANEAAAAVAA' A
#
# COMPACT_ATOMS: atom_id res chain seq x y z
N MET A 1 -5.08 -2.91 9.06
CA MET A 1 -4.82 -3.32 7.67
C MET A 1 -3.33 -3.23 7.39
N THR A 2 -2.73 -4.21 6.72
CA THR A 2 -1.29 -4.20 6.42
C THR A 2 -1.04 -4.15 4.91
N VAL A 3 0.03 -3.45 4.52
CA VAL A 3 0.46 -3.27 3.13
C VAL A 3 1.95 -3.52 3.00
N TYR A 4 2.39 -3.81 1.79
CA TYR A 4 3.80 -3.87 1.41
C TYR A 4 4.01 -3.16 0.07
N ARG A 5 5.27 -2.84 -0.24
CA ARG A 5 5.65 -2.24 -1.52
C ARG A 5 6.26 -3.32 -2.40
N ALA A 6 5.76 -3.47 -3.62
CA ALA A 6 6.35 -4.34 -4.62
C ALA A 6 7.61 -3.70 -5.22
N LEU A 7 8.36 -4.47 -6.01
CA LEU A 7 9.61 -4.02 -6.63
C LEU A 7 9.39 -2.94 -7.70
N ASP A 8 8.17 -2.82 -8.21
CA ASP A 8 7.74 -1.76 -9.13
C ASP A 8 7.27 -0.48 -8.40
N ASP A 9 7.59 -0.36 -7.11
CA ASP A 9 7.14 0.68 -6.17
C ASP A 9 5.62 0.77 -5.95
N SER A 10 4.84 -0.16 -6.50
CA SER A 10 3.40 -0.19 -6.25
C SER A 10 3.08 -0.72 -4.84
N ILE A 11 2.00 -0.22 -4.24
CA ILE A 11 1.56 -0.68 -2.93
C ILE A 11 0.58 -1.82 -3.12
N HIS A 12 0.81 -2.89 -2.38
CA HIS A 12 0.01 -4.11 -2.42
C HIS A 12 -0.64 -4.37 -1.07
N HIS A 13 -1.83 -4.95 -1.14
CA HIS A 13 -2.55 -5.40 0.02
C HIS A 13 -1.94 -6.72 0.52
N ALA A 14 -1.46 -6.76 1.77
CA ALA A 14 -0.77 -7.93 2.30
C ALA A 14 -1.65 -9.19 2.38
N ARG A 15 -2.99 -9.04 2.50
CA ARG A 15 -3.92 -10.17 2.63
C ARG A 15 -4.15 -10.92 1.31
N CYS A 16 -4.36 -10.19 0.22
CA CYS A 16 -4.69 -10.81 -1.08
C CYS A 16 -3.58 -10.69 -2.12
N GLY A 17 -2.49 -10.01 -1.79
CA GLY A 17 -1.36 -9.76 -2.69
C GLY A 17 -1.68 -8.85 -3.87
N GLN A 18 -2.90 -8.31 -3.98
CA GLN A 18 -3.30 -7.45 -5.09
C GLN A 18 -2.86 -6.01 -4.87
N ARG A 19 -2.54 -5.31 -5.97
CA ARG A 19 -2.25 -3.88 -5.96
C ARG A 19 -3.46 -3.09 -5.45
N ILE A 20 -3.20 -2.09 -4.61
CA ILE A 20 -4.24 -1.14 -4.16
C ILE A 20 -4.15 0.16 -4.94
N ALA A 21 -5.31 0.76 -5.22
CA ALA A 21 -5.42 1.96 -6.04
C ALA A 21 -5.59 3.20 -5.16
N LEU A 22 -4.79 4.25 -5.41
CA LEU A 22 -4.95 5.55 -4.77
C LEU A 22 -6.29 6.17 -5.22
N GLN A 23 -7.16 6.45 -4.26
CA GLN A 23 -8.48 7.06 -4.48
C GLN A 23 -8.48 8.56 -4.17
N GLY A 24 -7.64 9.00 -3.23
CA GLY A 24 -7.68 10.38 -2.77
C GLY A 24 -6.54 10.74 -1.83
N ARG A 25 -6.47 12.04 -1.54
CA ARG A 25 -5.53 12.63 -0.60
C ARG A 25 -6.33 13.53 0.34
N ARG A 26 -6.03 13.50 1.64
CA ARG A 26 -6.68 14.32 2.67
C ARG A 26 -5.62 15.14 3.41
N GLY A 27 -6.02 16.31 3.91
CA GLY A 27 -5.16 17.19 4.68
C GLY A 27 -4.37 18.20 3.84
N SER A 28 -3.67 19.08 4.54
CA SER A 28 -2.78 20.09 3.97
C SER A 28 -1.53 19.45 3.35
N VAL A 29 -0.93 20.15 2.38
CA VAL A 29 0.33 19.70 1.75
C VAL A 29 1.43 19.69 2.81
N GLY A 30 1.89 18.50 3.17
CA GLY A 30 2.89 18.32 4.23
C GLY A 30 2.97 16.88 4.74
N PRO A 31 3.72 16.63 5.83
CA PRO A 31 3.89 15.30 6.43
C PRO A 31 2.61 14.73 7.05
N GLU A 32 1.63 15.60 7.30
CA GLU A 32 0.31 15.28 7.85
C GLU A 32 -0.69 14.82 6.78
N MET A 33 -0.32 14.90 5.50
CA MET A 33 -1.17 14.46 4.40
C MET A 33 -1.45 12.97 4.51
N GLU A 34 -2.70 12.59 4.42
CA GLU A 34 -3.12 11.19 4.35
C GLU A 34 -3.51 10.82 2.92
N LEU A 35 -3.27 9.56 2.56
CA LEU A 35 -3.59 8.99 1.26
C LEU A 35 -4.59 7.86 1.47
N ASP A 36 -5.68 7.89 0.72
CA ASP A 36 -6.69 6.84 0.73
C ASP A 36 -6.44 5.87 -0.42
N PHE A 37 -6.31 4.60 -0.10
CA PHE A 37 -6.20 3.51 -1.06
C PHE A 37 -7.40 2.58 -0.94
N TYR A 38 -7.72 1.90 -2.05
CA TYR A 38 -8.77 0.89 -2.09
C TYR A 38 -8.27 -0.40 -2.75
N CYS A 39 -8.59 -1.52 -2.11
CA CYS A 39 -8.38 -2.85 -2.67
C CYS A 39 -9.68 -3.37 -3.28
N PHE A 40 -9.74 -3.46 -4.60
CA PHE A 40 -10.93 -3.96 -5.31
C PHE A 40 -11.19 -5.45 -5.10
N ALA A 41 -10.16 -6.25 -4.81
CA ALA A 41 -10.31 -7.68 -4.57
C ALA A 41 -10.95 -7.99 -3.20
N CYS A 42 -10.63 -7.19 -2.17
CA CYS A 42 -11.15 -7.39 -0.82
C CYS A 42 -12.27 -6.40 -0.45
N ALA A 43 -12.56 -5.42 -1.30
CA ALA A 43 -13.45 -4.30 -1.03
C ALA A 43 -13.09 -3.53 0.25
N GLU A 44 -11.79 -3.37 0.53
CA GLU A 44 -11.27 -2.75 1.75
C GLU A 44 -10.55 -1.42 1.45
N SER A 45 -10.77 -0.43 2.30
CA SER A 45 -10.08 0.86 2.27
C SER A 45 -8.87 0.86 3.20
N VAL A 46 -7.79 1.49 2.77
CA VAL A 46 -6.54 1.65 3.55
C VAL A 46 -6.12 3.11 3.50
N THR A 47 -6.12 3.80 4.64
CA THR A 47 -5.62 5.17 4.74
C THR A 47 -4.21 5.15 5.33
N LEU A 48 -3.28 5.87 4.70
CA LEU A 48 -1.87 5.92 5.09
C LEU A 48 -1.37 7.37 5.13
N PRO A 49 -0.69 7.80 6.21
CA PRO A 49 0.06 9.06 6.20
C PRO A 49 1.17 9.04 5.14
N LEU A 50 1.38 10.16 4.45
CA LEU A 50 2.41 10.29 3.42
C LEU A 50 3.81 9.96 3.96
N CYS A 51 4.07 10.36 5.20
CA CYS A 51 5.36 10.13 5.86
C CYS A 51 5.69 8.65 6.11
N VAL A 52 4.69 7.75 6.10
CA VAL A 52 4.94 6.31 6.31
C VAL A 52 5.24 5.55 5.02
N LEU A 53 4.98 6.14 3.83
CA LEU A 53 5.21 5.45 2.55
C LEU A 53 6.65 4.96 2.39
N ALA A 54 7.62 5.78 2.79
CA ALA A 54 9.04 5.43 2.71
C ALA A 54 9.45 4.28 3.66
N ARG A 55 8.60 3.96 4.65
CA ARG A 55 8.82 2.90 5.65
C ARG A 55 8.00 1.65 5.37
N ILE A 56 7.17 1.64 4.33
CA ILE A 56 6.41 0.45 3.96
C ILE A 56 7.40 -0.67 3.62
N PRO A 57 7.27 -1.87 4.22
CA PRO A 57 8.14 -3.00 3.91
C PRO A 57 8.12 -3.31 2.42
N VAL A 58 9.28 -3.45 1.81
CA VAL A 58 9.41 -3.90 0.42
C VAL A 58 9.31 -5.43 0.42
N ALA A 59 8.55 -6.00 -0.51
CA ALA A 59 8.52 -7.44 -0.72
C ALA A 59 9.94 -7.93 -0.98
N ASN A 60 10.46 -8.80 -0.12
CA ASN A 60 11.70 -9.51 -0.38
C ASN A 60 11.41 -10.57 -1.45
N GLU A 61 12.28 -10.73 -2.46
CA GLU A 61 12.09 -11.67 -3.58
C GLU A 61 11.79 -13.10 -3.08
N ALA A 62 12.33 -13.47 -1.92
CA ALA A 62 12.10 -14.75 -1.25
C ALA A 62 10.63 -14.99 -0.80
N ALA A 63 9.84 -13.94 -0.56
CA ALA A 63 8.41 -14.07 -0.21
C ALA A 63 7.49 -14.11 -1.44
N ALA A 64 7.92 -13.51 -2.57
CA ALA A 64 7.17 -13.49 -3.82
C ALA A 64 7.24 -14.85 -4.56
N ALA A 65 8.37 -15.56 -4.46
CA ALA A 65 8.57 -16.86 -5.11
C ALA A 65 7.78 -18.02 -4.49
N VAL A 66 7.28 -17.89 -3.25
CA VAL A 66 6.52 -18.94 -2.56
C VAL A 66 5.02 -18.92 -2.94
N ALA A 67 4.59 -17.91 -3.69
CA ALA A 67 3.19 -17.74 -4.12
C ALA A 67 2.93 -18.10 -5.60
N ALA A 68 3.92 -18.65 -6.31
CA ALA A 68 3.83 -19.10 -7.70
C ALA A 68 3.92 -20.63 -7.79
#